data_AF-A0A2E5ART0-F1
#
_entry.id   AF-A0A2E5ART0-F1
#
_cell.length_a   1.000
_cell.length_b   1.000
_cell.length_c   1.000
_cell.angle_alpha   90.00
_cell.angle_beta   90.00
_cell.angle_gamma   90.00
#
_symmetry.space_group_name_H-M   'P 1'
#
loop_
_entity.id
_entity.type
_entity.pdbx_description
1 polymer ?
#
loop_
_entity_poly.entity_id
_entity_poly.type
_entity_poly.pdbx_seq_one_letter_code
_entity_poly.pdbx_strand_id
1 'polypeptide(L)'
;MKKVLITGGNGFLGKILRQLLESKGFCIIASGLGKDRLKEHNHSYIELDVTNKTRCLQVIQENNPDVIVNAAAMTNVDSCEIKQKECLQINTDSISNLNISKNRHFIQISTDFVFDGKNGPYLENNK
;
A
#
# COMPACT_ATOMS: atom_id res chain seq x y z
N MET A 1 15.25 -13.84 -7.18
CA MET A 1 14.87 -13.07 -5.98
C MET A 1 13.53 -12.40 -6.27
N LYS A 2 12.50 -12.57 -5.42
CA LYS A 2 11.18 -11.96 -5.69
C LYS A 2 11.21 -10.45 -5.44
N LYS A 3 10.52 -9.69 -6.29
CA LYS A 3 10.41 -8.24 -6.24
C LYS A 3 9.06 -7.82 -5.66
N VAL A 4 9.09 -6.97 -4.64
CA VAL A 4 7.88 -6.52 -3.92
C VAL A 4 7.77 -5.01 -4.04
N LEU A 5 6.66 -4.54 -4.60
CA LEU A 5 6.26 -3.14 -4.57
C LEU A 5 5.44 -2.88 -3.30
N ILE A 6 5.87 -1.93 -2.46
CA ILE A 6 5.17 -1.53 -1.24
C ILE A 6 4.75 -0.07 -1.39
N THR A 7 3.45 0.18 -1.53
CA THR A 7 2.91 1.56 -1.45
C THR A 7 2.78 1.99 0.01
N GLY A 8 2.79 3.30 0.28
CA GLY A 8 2.78 3.79 1.66
C GLY A 8 4.10 3.51 2.39
N GLY A 9 5.21 3.36 1.66
CA GLY A 9 6.54 3.03 2.20
C GLY A 9 7.12 4.07 3.16
N ASN A 10 6.56 5.27 3.21
CA ASN A 10 6.88 6.31 4.19
C ASN A 10 6.04 6.22 5.49
N GLY A 11 4.95 5.44 5.49
CA GLY A 11 4.10 5.21 6.65
C GLY A 11 4.68 4.17 7.60
N PHE A 12 4.11 4.08 8.81
CA PHE A 12 4.61 3.21 9.89
C PHE A 12 4.75 1.74 9.44
N LEU A 13 3.68 1.14 8.91
CA LEU A 13 3.69 -0.23 8.42
C LEU A 13 4.66 -0.41 7.24
N GLY A 14 4.63 0.52 6.28
CA GLY A 14 5.49 0.48 5.10
C GLY A 14 6.98 0.44 5.47
N LYS A 15 7.42 1.26 6.43
CA LYS A 15 8.81 1.26 6.90
C LYS A 15 9.24 -0.09 7.48
N ILE A 16 8.41 -0.68 8.36
CA ILE A 16 8.70 -1.96 9.00
C ILE A 16 8.74 -3.09 7.96
N LEU A 17 7.78 -3.11 7.02
CA LEU A 17 7.71 -4.13 5.97
C LEU A 17 8.92 -4.10 5.05
N ARG A 18 9.41 -2.90 4.67
CA ARG A 18 10.62 -2.74 3.84
C ARG A 18 11.81 -3.45 4.50
N GLN A 19 12.14 -3.07 5.73
CA GLN A 19 13.27 -3.63 6.47
C GLN A 19 13.13 -5.14 6.71
N LEU A 20 11.93 -5.59 7.09
CA LEU A 20 11.68 -7.01 7.35
C LEU A 20 11.83 -7.86 6.08
N LEU A 21 11.26 -7.43 4.96
CA LEU A 21 11.33 -8.19 3.72
C LEU A 21 12.73 -8.12 3.08
N GLU A 22 13.44 -6.99 3.19
CA GLU A 22 14.85 -6.89 2.82
C GLU A 22 15.70 -7.91 3.60
N SER A 23 15.52 -8.00 4.92
CA SER A 23 16.25 -8.96 5.76
C SER A 23 15.98 -10.43 5.38
N LYS A 24 14.85 -10.69 4.71
CA LYS A 24 14.47 -12.01 4.17
C LYS A 24 14.91 -12.22 2.73
N GLY A 25 15.65 -11.28 2.14
CA GLY A 25 16.21 -11.38 0.79
C GLY A 25 15.20 -11.08 -0.32
N PHE A 26 14.20 -10.23 -0.07
CA PHE A 26 13.33 -9.71 -1.14
C PHE A 26 13.93 -8.45 -1.77
N CYS A 27 13.68 -8.23 -3.07
CA CYS A 27 14.00 -6.98 -3.73
C CYS A 27 12.87 -5.97 -3.49
N ILE A 28 13.12 -4.93 -2.70
CA ILE A 28 12.08 -3.97 -2.31
C ILE A 28 12.10 -2.73 -3.19
N ILE A 29 10.89 -2.39 -3.66
CA ILE A 29 10.57 -1.11 -4.27
C ILE A 29 9.52 -0.47 -3.39
N ALA A 30 9.91 0.56 -2.65
CA ALA A 30 8.98 1.33 -1.86
C ALA A 30 8.44 2.51 -2.65
N SER A 31 7.21 2.91 -2.35
CA SER A 31 6.62 4.11 -2.93
C SER A 31 5.71 4.84 -1.95
N GLY A 32 5.53 6.13 -2.18
CA GLY A 32 4.66 6.97 -1.37
C GLY A 32 4.76 8.44 -1.77
N LEU A 33 3.99 9.28 -1.09
CA LEU A 33 4.03 10.72 -1.30
C LEU A 33 5.33 11.34 -0.77
N GLY A 34 5.92 12.22 -1.58
CA GLY A 34 7.18 12.89 -1.30
C GLY A 34 8.41 11.98 -1.34
N LYS A 35 9.56 12.57 -0.95
CA LYS A 35 10.87 11.91 -0.93
C LYS A 35 10.93 10.75 0.07
N ASP A 36 11.84 9.81 -0.18
CA ASP A 36 12.09 8.71 0.75
C ASP A 36 12.52 9.25 2.12
N ARG A 37 11.87 8.76 3.17
CA ARG A 37 12.16 9.11 4.56
C ARG A 37 13.07 8.09 5.25
N LEU A 38 13.34 6.95 4.60
CA LEU A 38 14.32 5.97 5.03
C LEU A 38 15.62 6.18 4.24
N LYS A 39 16.72 6.47 4.93
CA LYS A 39 18.03 6.74 4.30
C LYS A 39 18.86 5.46 4.06
N GLU A 40 18.30 4.29 4.34
CA GLU A 40 19.00 3.00 4.21
C GLU A 40 19.21 2.61 2.75
N HIS A 41 20.22 1.76 2.49
CA HIS A 41 20.86 1.63 1.18
C HIS A 41 20.49 0.38 0.36
N ASN A 42 19.42 -0.35 0.70
CA ASN A 42 19.12 -1.64 0.05
C ASN A 42 17.76 -1.72 -0.67
N HIS A 43 17.03 -0.60 -0.78
CA HIS A 43 15.77 -0.52 -1.55
C HIS A 43 15.82 0.57 -2.61
N SER A 44 14.95 0.43 -3.61
CA SER A 44 14.58 1.53 -4.50
C SER A 44 13.37 2.27 -3.94
N TYR A 45 13.31 3.59 -4.12
CA TYR A 45 12.14 4.39 -3.74
C TYR A 45 11.63 5.19 -4.93
N ILE A 46 10.31 5.19 -5.11
CA ILE A 46 9.63 5.92 -6.18
C ILE A 46 8.54 6.79 -5.57
N GLU A 47 8.59 8.09 -5.82
CA GLU A 47 7.47 8.96 -5.45
C GLU A 47 6.23 8.58 -6.28
N LEU A 48 5.15 8.23 -5.58
CA LEU A 48 3.91 7.75 -6.19
C LEU A 48 2.71 8.16 -5.34
N ASP A 49 1.78 8.85 -5.98
CA ASP A 49 0.41 8.98 -5.53
C ASP A 49 -0.43 7.83 -6.13
N VAL A 50 -1.03 7.01 -5.27
CA VAL A 50 -1.83 5.84 -5.69
C VAL A 50 -3.13 6.24 -6.40
N THR A 51 -3.59 7.48 -6.24
CA THR A 51 -4.76 8.02 -6.97
C THR A 51 -4.44 8.31 -8.43
N ASN A 52 -3.16 8.44 -8.79
CA ASN A 52 -2.72 8.65 -10.16
C ASN A 52 -2.60 7.31 -10.91
N LYS A 53 -3.70 6.92 -11.58
CA LYS A 53 -3.79 5.69 -12.38
C LYS A 53 -2.67 5.52 -13.39
N THR A 54 -2.36 6.55 -14.17
CA THR A 54 -1.34 6.49 -15.22
C THR A 54 0.04 6.24 -14.61
N ARG A 55 0.37 6.93 -13.51
CA ARG A 55 1.64 6.74 -12.83
C ARG A 55 1.74 5.37 -12.18
N CYS A 56 0.67 4.87 -11.58
CA CYS A 56 0.62 3.51 -11.04
C CYS A 56 0.92 2.47 -12.13
N LEU A 57 0.27 2.58 -13.28
CA LEU A 57 0.50 1.70 -14.43
C LEU A 57 1.96 1.72 -14.88
N GLN A 58 2.54 2.91 -15.05
CA GLN A 58 3.94 3.07 -15.44
C GLN A 58 4.88 2.41 -14.44
N VAL A 59 4.74 2.71 -13.14
CA VAL A 59 5.60 2.15 -12.09
C VAL A 59 5.51 0.62 -12.07
N ILE A 60 4.30 0.07 -12.18
CA ILE A 60 4.07 -1.38 -12.20
C ILE A 60 4.70 -2.02 -13.45
N GLN A 61 4.60 -1.38 -14.62
CA GLN A 61 5.17 -1.90 -15.87
C GLN A 61 6.70 -1.82 -15.89
N GLU A 62 7.28 -0.68 -15.53
CA GLU A 62 8.73 -0.42 -15.50
C GLU A 62 9.44 -1.36 -14.53
N ASN A 63 8.82 -1.64 -13.38
CA ASN A 63 9.45 -2.40 -12.32
C ASN A 63 9.11 -3.89 -12.36
N ASN A 64 7.97 -4.26 -12.95
CA ASN A 64 7.48 -5.63 -13.03
C ASN A 64 7.57 -6.39 -11.68
N PRO A 65 6.90 -5.93 -10.61
CA PRO A 65 6.93 -6.63 -9.32
C PRO A 65 6.19 -7.97 -9.38
N ASP A 66 6.65 -8.94 -8.58
CA ASP A 66 5.95 -10.23 -8.38
C ASP A 66 4.78 -10.07 -7.39
N VAL A 67 4.95 -9.19 -6.40
CA VAL A 67 3.99 -8.92 -5.33
C VAL A 67 3.80 -7.42 -5.18
N ILE A 68 2.55 -6.99 -4.98
CA ILE A 68 2.21 -5.62 -4.62
C ILE A 68 1.54 -5.64 -3.25
N VAL A 69 2.09 -4.89 -2.29
CA VAL A 69 1.49 -4.65 -0.97
C VAL A 69 0.99 -3.21 -0.95
N ASN A 70 -0.33 -3.03 -0.93
CA ASN A 70 -0.94 -1.71 -0.81
C ASN A 70 -1.08 -1.32 0.67
N ALA A 71 -0.11 -0.54 1.18
CA ALA A 71 -0.15 0.06 2.51
C ALA A 71 -0.29 1.59 2.47
N ALA A 72 -0.54 2.17 1.28
CA ALA A 72 -0.95 3.56 1.16
C ALA A 72 -2.41 3.70 1.58
N ALA A 73 -2.66 4.49 2.61
CA ALA A 73 -3.99 4.79 3.11
C ALA A 73 -4.00 6.14 3.82
N MET A 74 -5.17 6.78 3.82
CA MET A 74 -5.54 7.80 4.76
C MET A 74 -6.09 7.13 6.03
N THR A 75 -5.35 7.19 7.13
CA THR A 75 -5.65 6.40 8.34
C THR A 75 -6.15 7.21 9.53
N ASN A 76 -6.09 8.55 9.47
CA ASN A 76 -6.63 9.39 10.52
C ASN A 76 -8.15 9.52 10.35
N VAL A 77 -8.90 8.95 11.29
CA VAL A 77 -10.37 8.85 11.27
C VAL A 77 -11.03 10.22 11.14
N ASP A 78 -10.66 11.18 11.98
CA ASP A 78 -11.22 12.54 11.93
C ASP A 78 -11.04 13.18 10.54
N SER A 79 -9.85 13.03 9.96
CA SER A 79 -9.56 13.54 8.63
C SER A 79 -10.36 12.80 7.55
N CYS A 80 -10.59 11.50 7.70
CA CYS A 80 -11.43 10.72 6.78
C CYS A 80 -12.89 11.18 6.81
N GLU A 81 -13.41 11.51 8.00
CA GLU A 81 -14.78 12.02 8.17
C GLU A 81 -14.95 13.43 7.59
N ILE A 82 -13.94 14.28 7.73
CA ILE A 82 -13.93 15.64 7.17
C ILE A 82 -13.73 15.62 5.65
N LYS A 83 -12.81 14.78 5.15
CA LYS A 83 -12.38 14.73 3.74
C LYS A 83 -12.81 13.45 3.05
N GLN A 84 -14.10 13.12 3.14
CA GLN A 84 -14.65 11.84 2.68
C GLN A 84 -14.30 11.51 1.22
N LYS A 85 -14.36 12.50 0.33
CA LYS A 85 -14.00 12.29 -1.09
C LYS A 85 -12.54 11.87 -1.26
N GLU A 86 -11.62 12.53 -0.56
CA GLU A 86 -10.19 12.21 -0.59
C GLU A 86 -9.94 10.83 0.03
N CYS A 87 -10.60 10.54 1.16
CA CYS A 87 -10.56 9.23 1.80
C CYS A 87 -11.02 8.12 0.86
N LEU A 88 -12.17 8.27 0.19
CA LEU A 88 -12.67 7.27 -0.77
C LEU A 88 -11.71 7.10 -1.96
N GLN A 89 -11.19 8.21 -2.50
CA GLN A 89 -10.23 8.15 -3.59
C GLN A 89 -8.96 7.38 -3.23
N ILE A 90 -8.41 7.61 -2.03
CA ILE A 90 -7.18 6.96 -1.56
C ILE A 90 -7.45 5.53 -1.09
N ASN A 91 -8.43 5.32 -0.21
CA ASN A 91 -8.61 4.04 0.49
C ASN A 91 -9.43 3.02 -0.31
N THR A 92 -10.21 3.46 -1.30
CA THR A 92 -11.11 2.58 -2.08
C THR A 92 -10.76 2.60 -3.57
N ASP A 93 -10.89 3.76 -4.22
CA ASP A 93 -10.80 3.83 -5.68
C ASP A 93 -9.38 3.48 -6.18
N SER A 94 -8.35 3.92 -5.44
CA SER A 94 -6.95 3.69 -5.79
C SER A 94 -6.54 2.21 -5.86
N ILE A 95 -7.28 1.32 -5.18
CA ILE A 95 -7.00 -0.13 -5.19
C ILE A 95 -7.05 -0.65 -6.64
N SER A 96 -8.02 -0.17 -7.42
CA SER A 96 -8.17 -0.54 -8.83
C SER A 96 -7.01 -0.05 -9.71
N ASN A 97 -6.32 1.02 -9.31
CA ASN A 97 -5.14 1.53 -10.03
C ASN A 97 -3.91 0.64 -9.84
N LEU A 98 -3.83 -0.07 -8.71
CA LEU A 98 -2.73 -0.95 -8.36
C LEU A 98 -2.99 -2.41 -8.79
N ASN A 99 -4.24 -2.88 -8.71
CA ASN A 99 -4.64 -4.24 -9.06
C ASN A 99 -5.00 -4.41 -10.55
N ILE A 100 -4.16 -3.86 -11.43
CA ILE A 100 -4.40 -3.82 -12.88
C ILE A 100 -3.90 -5.06 -13.64
N SER A 101 -3.13 -5.94 -12.99
CA SER A 101 -2.51 -7.10 -13.65
C SER A 101 -2.87 -8.40 -12.95
N LYS A 102 -3.56 -9.28 -13.69
CA LYS A 102 -4.10 -10.55 -13.19
C LYS A 102 -3.04 -11.58 -12.76
N ASN A 103 -1.76 -11.36 -13.07
CA ASN A 103 -0.69 -12.34 -12.86
C ASN A 103 0.24 -11.99 -11.69
N ARG A 104 -0.17 -11.08 -10.80
CA ARG A 104 0.62 -10.65 -9.64
C ARG A 104 -0.11 -10.96 -8.35
N HIS A 105 0.64 -11.25 -7.30
CA HIS A 105 0.04 -11.38 -5.98
C HIS A 105 -0.21 -9.97 -5.41
N PHE A 106 -1.47 -9.64 -5.15
CA PHE A 106 -1.88 -8.35 -4.62
C PHE A 106 -2.36 -8.50 -3.18
N ILE A 107 -1.78 -7.73 -2.26
CA ILE A 107 -2.15 -7.71 -0.84
C ILE A 107 -2.65 -6.32 -0.52
N GLN A 108 -3.95 -6.21 -0.23
CA GLN A 108 -4.55 -5.00 0.34
C GLN A 108 -4.44 -5.06 1.86
N ILE A 109 -3.88 -4.02 2.48
CA ILE A 109 -3.97 -3.87 3.93
C ILE A 109 -5.34 -3.27 4.26
N SER A 110 -6.15 -4.04 4.99
CA SER A 110 -7.45 -3.60 5.51
C SER A 110 -7.33 -3.13 6.96
N THR A 111 -8.47 -2.85 7.59
CA THR A 111 -8.61 -2.46 8.99
C THR A 111 -9.81 -3.20 9.60
N ASP A 112 -9.77 -3.41 10.90
CA ASP A 112 -10.90 -3.84 11.73
C ASP A 112 -12.05 -2.83 11.77
N PHE A 113 -11.85 -1.59 11.34
CA PHE A 113 -12.90 -0.56 11.22
C PHE A 113 -13.95 -0.89 10.15
N VAL A 114 -13.77 -1.98 9.40
CA VAL A 114 -14.81 -2.55 8.53
C VAL A 114 -15.96 -3.19 9.32
N PHE A 115 -15.73 -3.53 10.59
CA PHE A 115 -16.74 -4.12 11.48
C PHE A 115 -17.45 -3.05 12.33
N ASP A 116 -18.68 -3.34 12.76
CA ASP A 116 -19.49 -2.41 13.57
C ASP A 116 -19.08 -2.32 15.05
N GLY A 117 -18.18 -3.19 15.51
CA GLY A 117 -17.65 -3.23 16.87
C GLY A 117 -18.64 -3.70 17.95
N LYS A 118 -19.84 -4.18 17.59
CA LYS A 118 -20.89 -4.56 18.55
C LYS A 118 -20.79 -5.99 19.08
N ASN A 119 -20.37 -6.95 18.26
CA ASN A 119 -20.46 -8.39 18.56
C ASN A 119 -19.14 -9.13 18.27
N GLY A 120 -18.03 -8.61 18.81
CA GLY A 120 -16.74 -9.28 18.71
C GLY A 120 -16.67 -10.59 19.53
N PRO A 121 -15.66 -11.46 19.28
CA PRO A 121 -14.59 -11.30 18.29
C PRO A 121 -15.06 -11.58 16.85
N TYR A 122 -14.56 -10.78 15.90
CA TYR A 122 -14.85 -10.96 14.46
C TYR A 122 -13.85 -11.93 13.81
N LEU A 123 -14.38 -12.86 13.03
CA LEU A 123 -13.68 -13.75 12.12
C LEU A 123 -13.71 -13.18 10.70
N GLU A 124 -12.87 -13.72 9.81
CA GLU A 124 -12.74 -13.25 8.42
C GLU A 124 -13.99 -13.44 7.57
N ASN A 125 -14.91 -14.32 8.00
CA ASN A 125 -16.21 -14.53 7.36
C ASN A 125 -17.34 -13.68 7.95
N ASN A 126 -17.06 -12.87 8.97
CA ASN A 126 -18.03 -11.92 9.51
C ASN A 126 -18.07 -10.65 8.64
N LYS A 127 -19.20 -9.92 8.73
CA LYS A 127 -19.45 -8.67 8.04
C LYS A 127 -19.67 -7.56 9.05
#